data_AF-A0A9D3RYL2-F1
#
_entry.id   AF-A0A9D3RYL2-F1
#
_cell.length_a   1.000
_cell.length_b   1.000
_cell.length_c   1.000
_cell.angle_alpha   90.00
_cell.angle_beta   90.00
_cell.angle_gamma   90.00
#
_symmetry.space_group_name_H-M   'P 1'
#
loop_
_entity.id
_entity.type
_entity.pdbx_description
1 polymer ?
#
loop_
_entity_poly.entity_id
_entity_poly.type
_entity_poly.pdbx_seq_one_letter_code
_entity_poly.pdbx_strand_id
1 'polypeptide(L)'
;KFKLFQSHLSQDCPECFQSLSESPSVLDKFRKMKDLFKSHQIADYPECTEREPEDPEALYIVEKMLETCGSEGSLKITLHILRNMKQKDLADSLERDEQYNESIKTAQKALKTHLMKKSEYISEGLLKQRHRTLLNEIYTELYITDGGSGGVNNEHEVRQIEIASKRQTTQETAILCNDIFKPLPGQEKPIRTVLTKGIAGIGKTVSVQKFILDWAEGKANQDVDLIFTLPFRDLNLKKDKAFSLMQLLQHYFPQLKEIKSIEGVEVK
;
A
#
# COMPACT_ATOMS: atom_id res chain seq x y z
N LYS A 1 24.25 40.21 -4.73
CA LYS A 1 24.11 38.86 -4.12
C LYS A 1 22.73 38.23 -4.41
N PHE A 2 22.19 38.38 -5.63
CA PHE A 2 20.88 37.82 -6.03
C PHE A 2 20.91 37.11 -7.40
N LYS A 3 22.10 36.76 -7.90
CA LYS A 3 22.30 36.10 -9.21
C LYS A 3 22.56 34.59 -9.14
N LEU A 4 22.56 34.00 -7.94
CA LEU A 4 22.93 32.58 -7.73
C LEU A 4 21.74 31.65 -7.41
N PHE A 5 20.53 32.19 -7.22
CA PHE A 5 19.34 31.35 -6.95
C PHE A 5 18.55 30.95 -8.20
N GLN A 6 18.90 31.49 -9.38
CA GLN A 6 18.23 31.18 -10.64
C GLN A 6 18.77 29.90 -11.31
N SER A 7 19.97 29.42 -10.92
CA SER A 7 20.66 28.36 -11.68
C SER A 7 20.18 26.94 -11.40
N HIS A 8 19.41 26.69 -10.32
CA HIS A 8 18.94 25.35 -9.97
C HIS A 8 17.44 25.13 -10.26
N LEU A 9 16.71 26.18 -10.69
CA LEU A 9 15.30 26.11 -11.09
C LEU A 9 15.11 26.17 -12.62
N SER A 10 16.22 26.16 -13.36
CA SER A 10 16.27 26.53 -14.79
C SER A 10 16.04 25.38 -15.77
N GLN A 11 15.86 24.13 -15.34
CA GLN A 11 15.81 23.03 -16.31
C GLN A 11 14.42 22.71 -16.89
N ASP A 12 13.30 23.06 -16.22
CA ASP A 12 11.98 22.61 -16.74
C ASP A 12 10.90 23.68 -17.00
N CYS A 13 10.91 24.91 -16.44
CA CYS A 13 10.00 25.97 -16.94
C CYS A 13 10.23 27.39 -16.37
N PRO A 14 11.23 28.16 -16.87
CA PRO A 14 11.52 29.51 -16.34
C PRO A 14 10.43 30.55 -16.65
N GLU A 15 9.78 30.45 -17.82
CA GLU A 15 8.84 31.44 -18.33
C GLU A 15 7.48 31.38 -17.62
N CYS A 16 7.00 30.18 -17.30
CA CYS A 16 5.75 29.98 -16.56
C CYS A 16 5.85 30.52 -15.12
N PHE A 17 7.01 30.32 -14.49
CA PHE A 17 7.30 30.80 -13.14
C PHE A 17 7.28 32.32 -13.03
N GLN A 18 7.91 33.00 -13.99
CA GLN A 18 7.98 34.46 -14.01
C GLN A 18 6.58 35.07 -14.22
N SER A 19 5.80 34.53 -15.16
CA SER A 19 4.43 34.97 -15.44
C SER A 19 3.47 34.77 -14.25
N LEU A 20 3.55 33.64 -13.54
CA LEU A 20 2.69 33.33 -12.39
C LEU A 20 3.06 34.12 -11.13
N SER A 21 4.36 34.36 -10.89
CA SER A 21 4.83 35.08 -9.70
C SER A 21 4.63 36.61 -9.77
N GLU A 22 4.57 37.17 -10.98
CA GLU A 22 4.42 38.61 -11.21
C GLU A 22 2.96 39.07 -11.39
N SER A 23 2.01 38.14 -11.54
CA SER A 23 0.59 38.47 -11.70
C SER A 23 -0.09 38.74 -10.33
N PRO A 24 -0.54 39.97 -10.05
CA PRO A 24 -1.22 40.31 -8.79
C PRO A 24 -2.53 39.54 -8.61
N SER A 25 -3.20 39.16 -9.71
CA SER A 25 -4.44 38.38 -9.66
C SER A 25 -4.20 36.93 -9.27
N VAL A 26 -3.06 36.35 -9.68
CA VAL A 26 -2.65 34.98 -9.32
C VAL A 26 -2.27 34.93 -7.85
N LEU A 27 -1.53 35.92 -7.35
CA LEU A 27 -1.20 36.03 -5.93
C LEU A 27 -2.43 36.21 -5.03
N ASP A 28 -3.46 36.94 -5.47
CA ASP A 28 -4.74 37.05 -4.75
C ASP A 28 -5.55 35.74 -4.81
N LYS A 29 -5.49 35.00 -5.92
CA LYS A 29 -6.09 33.66 -6.03
C LYS A 29 -5.39 32.64 -5.14
N PHE A 30 -4.06 32.70 -5.03
CA PHE A 30 -3.29 31.90 -4.07
C PHE A 30 -3.55 32.32 -2.61
N ARG A 31 -3.89 33.59 -2.33
CA ARG A 31 -4.40 34.01 -1.00
C ARG A 31 -5.73 33.35 -0.67
N LYS A 32 -6.66 33.26 -1.62
CA LYS A 32 -7.93 32.53 -1.42
C LYS A 32 -7.70 31.05 -1.20
N MET A 33 -6.79 30.43 -1.98
CA MET A 33 -6.37 29.04 -1.80
C MET A 33 -5.75 28.81 -0.41
N LYS A 34 -4.93 29.75 0.09
CA LYS A 34 -4.40 29.75 1.46
C LYS A 34 -5.51 29.77 2.52
N ASP A 35 -6.55 30.58 2.33
CA ASP A 35 -7.65 30.67 3.30
C ASP A 35 -8.48 29.37 3.31
N LEU A 36 -8.60 28.70 2.15
CA LEU A 36 -9.15 27.34 2.03
C LEU A 36 -8.29 26.28 2.72
N PHE A 37 -6.97 26.28 2.56
CA PHE A 37 -6.09 25.32 3.25
C PHE A 37 -6.11 25.51 4.76
N LYS A 38 -6.21 26.75 5.25
CA LYS A 38 -6.30 27.05 6.69
C LYS A 38 -7.60 26.61 7.34
N SER A 39 -8.72 26.63 6.63
CA SER A 39 -9.99 26.11 7.16
C SER A 39 -10.03 24.57 7.21
N HIS A 40 -9.06 23.90 6.55
CA HIS A 40 -9.06 22.46 6.36
C HIS A 40 -7.96 21.68 7.11
N GLN A 41 -7.10 22.33 7.92
CA GLN A 41 -6.12 21.59 8.74
C GLN A 41 -6.61 21.26 10.16
N ILE A 42 -6.80 19.94 10.33
CA ILE A 42 -6.49 19.10 11.51
C ILE A 42 -7.51 19.10 12.66
N ALA A 43 -8.53 18.25 12.49
CA ALA A 43 -8.96 17.36 13.57
C ALA A 43 -8.17 16.05 13.43
N ASP A 44 -7.65 15.53 14.53
CA ASP A 44 -6.89 14.29 14.60
C ASP A 44 -7.53 13.17 13.76
N TYR A 45 -6.81 12.74 12.72
CA TYR A 45 -7.03 11.56 11.87
C TYR A 45 -8.48 11.03 11.78
N PRO A 46 -9.16 11.34 10.67
CA PRO A 46 -9.95 10.33 10.00
C PRO A 46 -9.60 10.30 8.51
N GLU A 47 -9.68 9.10 7.91
CA GLU A 47 -9.71 8.83 6.47
C GLU A 47 -9.56 10.07 5.59
N CYS A 48 -8.46 10.20 4.85
CA CYS A 48 -8.32 11.12 3.73
C CYS A 48 -9.45 10.83 2.74
N THR A 49 -10.63 11.36 3.03
CA THR A 49 -11.67 11.58 2.06
C THR A 49 -11.05 12.62 1.16
N GLU A 50 -10.79 12.25 -0.08
CA GLU A 50 -10.59 13.18 -1.18
C GLU A 50 -11.77 14.17 -1.13
N ARG A 51 -11.62 15.26 -0.38
CA ARG A 51 -12.55 16.36 -0.45
C ARG A 51 -12.13 17.13 -1.68
N GLU A 52 -12.88 16.89 -2.75
CA GLU A 52 -12.88 17.70 -3.96
C GLU A 52 -12.80 19.19 -3.55
N PRO A 53 -11.74 19.90 -3.91
CA PRO A 53 -11.64 21.34 -3.62
C PRO A 53 -12.88 22.07 -4.15
N GLU A 54 -13.56 22.77 -3.23
CA GLU A 54 -14.87 23.39 -3.47
C GLU A 54 -14.83 24.59 -4.45
N ASP A 55 -13.64 24.99 -4.91
CA ASP A 55 -13.43 26.08 -5.87
C ASP A 55 -12.99 25.53 -7.25
N PRO A 56 -13.90 25.51 -8.26
CA PRO A 56 -13.60 25.06 -9.61
C PRO A 56 -12.43 25.79 -10.28
N GLU A 57 -12.17 27.05 -9.90
CA GLU A 57 -11.08 27.83 -10.48
C GLU A 57 -9.72 27.49 -9.82
N ALA A 58 -9.71 27.15 -8.54
CA ALA A 58 -8.53 26.62 -7.85
C ALA A 58 -8.16 25.23 -8.39
N LEU A 59 -9.15 24.38 -8.65
CA LEU A 59 -8.97 23.09 -9.32
C LEU A 59 -8.29 23.22 -10.66
N TYR A 60 -8.84 24.09 -11.52
CA TYR A 60 -8.30 24.33 -12.86
C TYR A 60 -6.83 24.78 -12.80
N ILE A 61 -6.47 25.65 -11.84
CA ILE A 61 -5.08 26.10 -11.67
C ILE A 61 -4.19 24.94 -11.24
N VAL A 62 -4.60 24.13 -10.26
CA VAL A 62 -3.83 22.97 -9.78
C VAL A 62 -3.65 21.96 -10.90
N GLU A 63 -4.71 21.62 -11.62
CA GLU A 63 -4.67 20.71 -12.77
C GLU A 63 -3.75 21.23 -13.86
N LYS A 64 -3.91 22.50 -14.28
CA LYS A 64 -3.05 23.11 -15.29
C LYS A 64 -1.58 23.14 -14.87
N MET A 65 -1.31 23.37 -13.59
CA MET A 65 0.03 23.39 -13.03
C MET A 65 0.65 21.99 -13.03
N LEU A 66 -0.12 20.96 -12.63
CA LEU A 66 0.30 19.56 -12.70
C LEU A 66 0.57 19.10 -14.14
N GLU A 67 -0.27 19.50 -15.10
CA GLU A 67 -0.05 19.23 -16.53
C GLU A 67 1.21 19.89 -17.08
N THR A 68 1.46 21.14 -16.70
CA THR A 68 2.52 21.96 -17.31
C THR A 68 3.89 21.67 -16.69
N CYS A 69 3.94 21.45 -15.37
CA CYS A 69 5.19 21.38 -14.60
C CYS A 69 5.41 20.02 -13.92
N GLY A 70 4.48 19.07 -14.05
CA GLY A 70 4.51 17.81 -13.31
C GLY A 70 4.31 18.00 -11.79
N SER A 71 4.23 16.90 -11.04
CA SER A 71 4.03 16.93 -9.58
C SER A 71 5.19 17.61 -8.85
N GLU A 72 6.44 17.26 -9.19
CA GLU A 72 7.64 17.80 -8.57
C GLU A 72 7.80 19.31 -8.85
N GLY A 73 7.61 19.72 -10.10
CA GLY A 73 7.65 21.14 -10.48
C GLY A 73 6.54 21.94 -9.82
N SER A 74 5.33 21.37 -9.76
CA SER A 74 4.19 21.99 -9.09
C SER A 74 4.45 22.21 -7.61
N LEU A 75 4.99 21.22 -6.91
CA LEU A 75 5.30 21.39 -5.50
C LEU A 75 6.37 22.46 -5.26
N LYS A 76 7.44 22.48 -6.06
CA LYS A 76 8.50 23.51 -5.95
C LYS A 76 7.93 24.92 -6.11
N ILE A 77 7.00 25.11 -7.06
CA ILE A 77 6.29 26.37 -7.27
C ILE A 77 5.45 26.73 -6.04
N THR A 78 4.64 25.79 -5.55
CA THR A 78 3.79 25.99 -4.36
C THR A 78 4.63 26.36 -3.13
N LEU A 79 5.71 25.63 -2.86
CA LEU A 79 6.62 25.91 -1.75
C LEU A 79 7.24 27.31 -1.86
N HIS A 80 7.63 27.71 -3.07
CA HIS A 80 8.17 29.06 -3.30
C HIS A 80 7.14 30.15 -3.01
N ILE A 81 5.91 30.01 -3.52
CA ILE A 81 4.82 30.96 -3.30
C ILE A 81 4.52 31.07 -1.80
N LEU A 82 4.37 29.94 -1.10
CA LEU A 82 4.11 29.93 0.34
C LEU A 82 5.21 30.64 1.14
N ARG A 83 6.48 30.37 0.81
CA ARG A 83 7.63 31.04 1.44
C ARG A 83 7.61 32.55 1.20
N ASN A 84 7.29 33.00 -0.02
CA ASN A 84 7.14 34.42 -0.36
C ASN A 84 5.97 35.09 0.38
N MET A 85 4.88 34.35 0.59
CA MET A 85 3.72 34.79 1.35
C MET A 85 3.93 34.76 2.88
N LYS A 86 5.16 34.48 3.34
CA LYS A 86 5.53 34.29 4.75
C LYS A 86 4.74 33.16 5.44
N GLN A 87 4.25 32.18 4.68
CA GLN A 87 3.60 30.96 5.15
C GLN A 87 4.65 29.85 5.32
N LYS A 88 5.63 30.06 6.21
CA LYS A 88 6.74 29.10 6.37
C LYS A 88 6.27 27.77 6.95
N ASP A 89 5.45 27.80 7.99
CA ASP A 89 4.98 26.57 8.64
C ASP A 89 4.22 25.65 7.67
N LEU A 90 3.42 26.23 6.77
CA LEU A 90 2.68 25.48 5.75
C LEU A 90 3.61 24.93 4.66
N ALA A 91 4.60 25.71 4.23
CA ALA A 91 5.60 25.24 3.28
C ALA A 91 6.43 24.08 3.88
N ASP A 92 6.88 24.23 5.12
CA ASP A 92 7.66 23.20 5.82
C ASP A 92 6.82 21.95 6.10
N SER A 93 5.51 22.09 6.34
CA SER A 93 4.60 20.94 6.45
C SER A 93 4.48 20.19 5.14
N LEU A 94 4.21 20.88 4.03
CA LEU A 94 4.08 20.25 2.71
C LEU A 94 5.37 19.57 2.25
N GLU A 95 6.53 20.17 2.54
CA GLU A 95 7.84 19.58 2.23
C GLU A 95 8.10 18.32 3.07
N ARG A 96 7.72 18.32 4.37
CA ARG A 96 7.76 17.11 5.21
C ARG A 96 6.81 16.03 4.70
N ASP A 97 5.59 16.40 4.30
CA ASP A 97 4.59 15.46 3.80
C ASP A 97 5.06 14.81 2.49
N GLU A 98 5.66 15.56 1.58
CA GLU A 98 6.29 15.01 0.38
C GLU A 98 7.42 14.04 0.74
N GLN A 99 8.33 14.44 1.62
CA GLN A 99 9.45 13.60 2.04
C GLN A 99 8.97 12.29 2.69
N TYR A 100 7.92 12.37 3.51
CA TYR A 100 7.29 11.23 4.13
C TYR A 100 6.64 10.31 3.08
N ASN A 101 5.90 10.86 2.13
CA ASN A 101 5.27 10.11 1.03
C ASN A 101 6.30 9.39 0.15
N GLU A 102 7.40 10.04 -0.20
CA GLU A 102 8.49 9.41 -0.97
C GLU A 102 9.16 8.26 -0.19
N SER A 103 9.28 8.42 1.13
CA SER A 103 9.81 7.38 2.01
C SER A 103 8.86 6.19 2.13
N ILE A 104 7.55 6.41 2.18
CA ILE A 104 6.54 5.35 2.10
C ILE A 104 6.65 4.60 0.77
N LYS A 105 6.70 5.31 -0.36
CA LYS A 105 6.83 4.68 -1.70
C LYS A 105 8.10 3.85 -1.81
N THR A 106 9.21 4.35 -1.27
CA THR A 106 10.49 3.66 -1.24
C THR A 106 10.40 2.38 -0.41
N ALA A 107 9.80 2.45 0.78
CA ALA A 107 9.58 1.30 1.65
C ALA A 107 8.60 0.27 1.04
N GLN A 108 7.54 0.72 0.38
CA GLN A 108 6.60 -0.12 -0.38
C GLN A 108 7.33 -0.90 -1.48
N LYS A 109 8.16 -0.22 -2.28
CA LYS A 109 8.95 -0.85 -3.34
C LYS A 109 9.96 -1.86 -2.77
N ALA A 110 10.61 -1.51 -1.66
CA ALA A 110 11.53 -2.41 -0.97
C ALA A 110 10.80 -3.65 -0.42
N LEU A 111 9.59 -3.48 0.13
CA LEU A 111 8.75 -4.56 0.61
C LEU A 111 8.29 -5.49 -0.52
N LYS A 112 7.77 -4.95 -1.62
CA LYS A 112 7.39 -5.74 -2.81
C LYS A 112 8.58 -6.54 -3.31
N THR A 113 9.75 -5.92 -3.46
CA THR A 113 10.99 -6.59 -3.90
C THR A 113 11.40 -7.72 -2.95
N HIS A 114 11.33 -7.48 -1.63
CA HIS A 114 11.65 -8.48 -0.61
C HIS A 114 10.70 -9.68 -0.69
N LEU A 115 9.40 -9.42 -0.79
CA LEU A 115 8.37 -10.46 -0.85
C LEU A 115 8.43 -11.26 -2.16
N MET A 116 8.66 -10.58 -3.29
CA MET A 116 8.88 -11.23 -4.58
C MET A 116 10.03 -12.24 -4.48
N LYS A 117 11.22 -11.82 -4.05
CA LYS A 117 12.38 -12.71 -3.90
C LYS A 117 12.15 -13.90 -2.95
N LYS A 118 11.31 -13.71 -1.92
CA LYS A 118 11.00 -14.74 -0.93
C LYS A 118 9.96 -15.75 -1.43
N SER A 119 9.05 -15.31 -2.31
CA SER A 119 7.93 -16.10 -2.83
C SER A 119 8.17 -16.66 -4.24
N GLU A 120 9.20 -16.18 -4.95
CA GLU A 120 9.52 -16.56 -6.33
C GLU A 120 9.97 -18.02 -6.46
N TYR A 121 10.55 -18.61 -5.40
CA TYR A 121 11.07 -19.98 -5.43
C TYR A 121 10.37 -20.90 -4.45
N ILE A 122 10.03 -22.11 -4.91
CA ILE A 122 9.69 -23.24 -4.04
C ILE A 122 10.96 -24.07 -3.78
N SER A 123 11.10 -24.54 -2.54
CA SER A 123 12.09 -25.57 -2.17
C SER A 123 11.37 -26.89 -1.93
N GLU A 124 11.71 -27.92 -2.69
CA GLU A 124 11.19 -29.27 -2.47
C GLU A 124 11.97 -29.95 -1.33
N GLY A 125 11.29 -30.27 -0.22
CA GLY A 125 11.85 -31.05 0.87
C GLY A 125 12.82 -30.33 1.82
N LEU A 126 13.34 -31.08 2.81
CA LEU A 126 14.23 -30.58 3.87
C LEU A 126 15.68 -30.34 3.40
N LEU A 127 16.02 -30.70 2.16
CA LEU A 127 17.36 -30.59 1.60
C LEU A 127 17.55 -29.19 0.99
N LYS A 128 17.85 -28.24 1.87
CA LYS A 128 17.98 -26.78 1.67
C LYS A 128 18.83 -26.27 0.49
N GLN A 129 19.41 -27.10 -0.38
CA GLN A 129 20.50 -26.63 -1.25
C GLN A 129 20.57 -27.11 -2.70
N ARG A 130 19.70 -27.97 -3.24
CA ARG A 130 19.94 -28.46 -4.60
C ARG A 130 18.97 -28.03 -5.70
N HIS A 131 17.70 -27.75 -5.43
CA HIS A 131 16.77 -27.34 -6.49
C HIS A 131 15.79 -26.28 -6.00
N ARG A 132 16.03 -25.02 -6.39
CA ARG A 132 15.04 -23.95 -6.31
C ARG A 132 14.35 -23.88 -7.67
N THR A 133 13.06 -24.13 -7.70
CA THR A 133 12.25 -24.04 -8.92
C THR A 133 11.40 -22.78 -8.86
N LEU A 134 11.26 -22.08 -9.97
CA LEU A 134 10.40 -20.90 -10.05
C LEU A 134 8.95 -21.32 -9.82
N LEU A 135 8.29 -20.68 -8.85
CA LEU A 135 6.90 -20.99 -8.50
C LEU A 135 5.99 -20.91 -9.73
N ASN A 136 6.16 -19.88 -10.56
CA ASN A 136 5.34 -19.67 -11.76
C ASN A 136 5.51 -20.76 -12.83
N GLU A 137 6.62 -21.51 -12.84
CA GLU A 137 6.84 -22.59 -13.82
C GLU A 137 6.11 -23.88 -13.45
N ILE A 138 5.84 -24.08 -12.16
CA ILE A 138 5.25 -25.32 -11.64
C ILE A 138 3.88 -25.13 -11.00
N TYR A 139 3.44 -23.88 -10.83
CA TYR A 139 2.18 -23.57 -10.18
C TYR A 139 1.01 -24.00 -11.08
N THR A 140 0.19 -24.91 -10.55
CA THR A 140 -1.11 -25.25 -11.08
C THR A 140 -2.19 -24.60 -10.23
N GLU A 141 -3.22 -24.05 -10.88
CA GLU A 141 -4.31 -23.40 -10.15
C GLU A 141 -4.98 -24.39 -9.20
N LEU A 142 -5.07 -24.01 -7.93
CA LEU A 142 -5.69 -24.85 -6.92
C LEU A 142 -7.21 -24.70 -6.99
N TYR A 143 -7.92 -25.82 -6.87
CA TYR A 143 -9.37 -25.80 -6.72
C TYR A 143 -9.73 -25.41 -5.27
N ILE A 144 -10.02 -24.13 -5.06
CA ILE A 144 -10.45 -23.57 -3.77
C ILE A 144 -11.97 -23.41 -3.81
N THR A 145 -12.67 -23.83 -2.75
CA THR A 145 -14.12 -23.66 -2.61
C THR A 145 -14.44 -22.95 -1.29
N ASP A 146 -15.63 -22.38 -1.19
CA ASP A 146 -16.09 -21.76 0.05
C ASP A 146 -16.34 -22.85 1.11
N GLY A 147 -15.51 -22.86 2.15
CA GLY A 147 -15.69 -23.77 3.27
C GLY A 147 -16.97 -23.42 4.04
N GLY A 148 -18.02 -24.23 3.89
CA GLY A 148 -19.27 -24.05 4.62
C GLY A 148 -19.09 -23.91 6.15
N SER A 149 -20.04 -23.24 6.80
CA SER A 149 -19.98 -22.76 8.20
C SER A 149 -19.32 -23.73 9.19
N GLY A 150 -18.47 -23.20 10.06
CA GLY A 150 -17.63 -23.94 11.02
C GLY A 150 -18.41 -24.76 12.05
N GLY A 151 -18.92 -25.92 11.65
CA GLY A 151 -19.38 -26.97 12.56
C GLY A 151 -18.19 -27.65 13.22
N VAL A 152 -18.10 -27.53 14.55
CA VAL A 152 -16.97 -27.94 15.41
C VAL A 152 -16.94 -29.46 15.67
N ASN A 153 -17.48 -30.32 14.80
CA ASN A 153 -17.50 -31.77 15.06
C ASN A 153 -17.42 -32.67 13.81
N ASN A 154 -16.35 -32.52 13.04
CA ASN A 154 -16.03 -33.31 11.83
C ASN A 154 -14.65 -33.98 11.94
N GLU A 155 -14.37 -34.64 13.06
CA GLU A 155 -13.05 -35.27 13.33
C GLU A 155 -12.69 -36.42 12.37
N HIS A 156 -13.64 -36.90 11.54
CA HIS A 156 -13.40 -38.03 10.63
C HIS A 156 -13.60 -37.63 9.16
N GLU A 157 -12.59 -37.92 8.34
CA GLU A 157 -12.55 -37.66 6.88
C GLU A 157 -13.77 -38.23 6.14
N VAL A 158 -14.26 -39.41 6.58
CA VAL A 158 -15.45 -40.08 6.03
C VAL A 158 -16.70 -39.21 6.14
N ARG A 159 -16.87 -38.49 7.26
CA ARG A 159 -18.03 -37.62 7.50
C ARG A 159 -17.98 -36.36 6.63
N GLN A 160 -16.77 -35.89 6.29
CA GLN A 160 -16.59 -34.79 5.34
C GLN A 160 -16.93 -35.23 3.90
N ILE A 161 -16.58 -36.47 3.52
CA ILE A 161 -16.98 -37.05 2.23
C ILE A 161 -18.51 -37.22 2.15
N GLU A 162 -19.16 -37.67 3.21
CA GLU A 162 -20.64 -37.78 3.25
C GLU A 162 -21.34 -36.42 3.16
N ILE A 163 -20.80 -35.38 3.82
CA ILE A 163 -21.32 -34.01 3.73
C ILE A 163 -21.07 -33.43 2.32
N ALA A 164 -19.89 -33.64 1.75
CA ALA A 164 -19.54 -33.19 0.39
C ALA A 164 -20.39 -33.91 -0.67
N SER A 165 -20.60 -35.21 -0.52
CA SER A 165 -21.47 -36.02 -1.39
C SER A 165 -22.94 -35.57 -1.31
N LYS A 166 -23.44 -35.21 -0.12
CA LYS A 166 -24.78 -34.59 0.01
C LYS A 166 -24.89 -33.19 -0.59
N ARG A 167 -23.78 -32.46 -0.72
CA ARG A 167 -23.73 -31.11 -1.31
C ARG A 167 -23.55 -31.10 -2.82
N GLN A 168 -23.23 -32.23 -3.47
CA GLN A 168 -23.11 -32.36 -4.94
C GLN A 168 -24.36 -31.96 -5.73
N THR A 169 -25.50 -31.70 -5.08
CA THR A 169 -26.70 -31.09 -5.70
C THR A 169 -26.63 -29.56 -5.81
N THR A 170 -25.66 -28.92 -5.16
CA THR A 170 -25.38 -27.47 -5.22
C THR A 170 -24.00 -27.30 -5.84
N GLN A 171 -23.89 -26.58 -6.96
CA GLN A 171 -22.60 -26.32 -7.62
C GLN A 171 -21.68 -25.56 -6.65
N GLU A 172 -20.66 -26.22 -6.11
CA GLU A 172 -19.60 -25.55 -5.35
C GLU A 172 -18.92 -24.54 -6.29
N THR A 173 -18.91 -23.27 -5.89
CA THR A 173 -18.32 -22.21 -6.70
C THR A 173 -16.81 -22.22 -6.47
N ALA A 174 -16.05 -22.47 -7.53
CA ALA A 174 -14.60 -22.38 -7.49
C ALA A 174 -14.18 -20.92 -7.26
N ILE A 175 -13.26 -20.71 -6.33
CA ILE A 175 -12.65 -19.42 -5.99
C ILE A 175 -11.22 -19.42 -6.52
N LEU A 176 -10.85 -18.42 -7.31
CA LEU A 176 -9.47 -18.27 -7.76
C LEU A 176 -8.58 -17.81 -6.58
N CYS A 177 -7.32 -18.22 -6.57
CA CYS A 177 -6.39 -17.85 -5.50
C CYS A 177 -6.29 -16.33 -5.29
N ASN A 178 -6.36 -15.55 -6.38
CA ASN A 178 -6.30 -14.09 -6.33
C ASN A 178 -7.63 -13.42 -5.99
N ASP A 179 -8.72 -14.18 -5.89
CA ASP A 179 -10.07 -13.69 -5.62
C ASP A 179 -10.55 -14.02 -4.20
N ILE A 180 -9.69 -14.56 -3.33
CA ILE A 180 -10.05 -15.02 -1.98
C ILE A 180 -10.61 -13.93 -1.05
N PHE A 181 -10.35 -12.65 -1.34
CA PHE A 181 -10.90 -11.50 -0.61
C PHE A 181 -12.08 -10.83 -1.32
N LYS A 182 -12.40 -11.24 -2.56
CA LYS A 182 -13.53 -10.69 -3.29
C LYS A 182 -14.85 -11.21 -2.69
N PRO A 183 -15.90 -10.37 -2.62
CA PRO A 183 -17.21 -10.82 -2.15
C PRO A 183 -17.71 -11.99 -3.00
N LEU A 184 -18.24 -13.02 -2.33
CA LEU A 184 -18.88 -14.16 -3.00
C LEU A 184 -20.26 -13.75 -3.56
N PRO A 185 -20.81 -14.48 -4.54
CA PRO A 185 -22.15 -14.22 -5.05
C PRO A 185 -23.19 -14.10 -3.92
N GLY A 186 -23.90 -12.98 -3.86
CA GLY A 186 -24.89 -12.70 -2.81
C GLY A 186 -24.34 -12.10 -1.52
N GLN A 187 -23.03 -11.82 -1.43
CA GLN A 187 -22.43 -11.07 -0.34
C GLN A 187 -22.09 -9.64 -0.78
N GLU A 188 -22.61 -8.64 -0.06
CA GLU A 188 -22.28 -7.22 -0.29
C GLU A 188 -21.10 -6.74 0.57
N LYS A 189 -20.80 -7.46 1.67
CA LYS A 189 -19.75 -7.05 2.60
C LYS A 189 -18.38 -7.54 2.13
N PRO A 190 -17.33 -6.70 2.22
CA PRO A 190 -15.97 -7.11 1.88
C PRO A 190 -15.46 -8.19 2.84
N ILE A 191 -14.74 -9.18 2.31
CA ILE A 191 -14.10 -10.23 3.11
C ILE A 191 -12.85 -9.64 3.77
N ARG A 192 -12.83 -9.65 5.11
CA ARG A 192 -11.68 -9.15 5.90
C ARG A 192 -10.73 -10.25 6.37
N THR A 193 -11.17 -11.50 6.33
CA THR A 193 -10.42 -12.63 6.90
C THR A 193 -10.74 -13.91 6.15
N VAL A 194 -9.68 -14.64 5.78
CA VAL A 194 -9.75 -15.93 5.09
C VAL A 194 -8.98 -16.96 5.91
N LEU A 195 -9.56 -18.15 6.09
CA LEU A 195 -8.89 -19.29 6.70
C LEU A 195 -8.88 -20.45 5.71
N THR A 196 -7.71 -20.78 5.17
CA THR A 196 -7.55 -21.92 4.26
C THR A 196 -7.45 -23.22 5.05
N LYS A 197 -8.39 -24.15 4.79
CA LYS A 197 -8.42 -25.48 5.40
C LYS A 197 -8.15 -26.53 4.34
N GLY A 198 -7.54 -27.64 4.76
CA GLY A 198 -7.24 -28.77 3.89
C GLY A 198 -6.15 -29.67 4.46
N ILE A 199 -5.97 -30.85 3.89
CA ILE A 199 -4.99 -31.84 4.34
C ILE A 199 -3.55 -31.34 4.21
N ALA A 200 -2.60 -31.99 4.88
CA ALA A 200 -1.18 -31.70 4.72
C ALA A 200 -0.75 -31.92 3.26
N GLY A 201 0.14 -31.07 2.74
CA GLY A 201 0.63 -31.19 1.36
C GLY A 201 -0.29 -30.63 0.26
N ILE A 202 -1.55 -30.29 0.56
CA ILE A 202 -2.53 -29.83 -0.46
C ILE A 202 -2.25 -28.44 -1.08
N GLY A 203 -1.13 -27.80 -0.74
CA GLY A 203 -0.75 -26.51 -1.34
C GLY A 203 -1.18 -25.25 -0.58
N LYS A 204 -1.67 -25.35 0.68
CA LYS A 204 -2.04 -24.15 1.49
C LYS A 204 -0.94 -23.08 1.60
N THR A 205 0.32 -23.49 1.76
CA THR A 205 1.45 -22.54 1.83
C THR A 205 1.79 -21.99 0.45
N VAL A 206 1.68 -22.85 -0.58
CA VAL A 206 1.98 -22.49 -1.97
C VAL A 206 0.98 -21.46 -2.49
N SER A 207 -0.31 -21.56 -2.14
CA SER A 207 -1.32 -20.56 -2.51
C SER A 207 -1.03 -19.20 -1.89
N VAL A 208 -0.66 -19.15 -0.61
CA VAL A 208 -0.25 -17.90 0.05
C VAL A 208 0.97 -17.29 -0.65
N GLN A 209 1.98 -18.10 -0.99
CA GLN A 209 3.15 -17.64 -1.74
C GLN A 209 2.78 -17.12 -3.13
N LYS A 210 1.89 -17.81 -3.84
CA LYS A 210 1.41 -17.40 -5.16
C LYS A 210 0.67 -16.08 -5.12
N PHE A 211 -0.26 -15.91 -4.19
CA PHE A 211 -0.99 -14.65 -3.97
C PHE A 211 -0.02 -13.48 -3.76
N ILE A 212 0.99 -13.67 -2.90
CA ILE A 212 2.01 -12.65 -2.62
C ILE A 212 2.86 -12.35 -3.86
N LEU A 213 3.25 -13.38 -4.63
CA LEU A 213 4.06 -13.22 -5.82
C LEU A 213 3.30 -12.42 -6.89
N ASP A 214 2.05 -12.78 -7.18
CA ASP A 214 1.22 -12.07 -8.16
C ASP A 214 0.97 -10.61 -7.73
N TRP A 215 0.78 -10.35 -6.44
CA TRP A 215 0.72 -8.98 -5.91
C TRP A 215 2.03 -8.22 -6.07
N ALA A 216 3.16 -8.83 -5.75
CA ALA A 216 4.46 -8.18 -5.81
C ALA A 216 4.90 -7.89 -7.27
N GLU A 217 4.52 -8.76 -8.21
CA GLU A 217 4.75 -8.60 -9.65
C GLU A 217 3.78 -7.61 -10.33
N GLY A 218 2.77 -7.11 -9.62
CA GLY A 218 1.79 -6.17 -10.17
C GLY A 218 0.66 -6.82 -10.96
N LYS A 219 0.48 -8.14 -10.89
CA LYS A 219 -0.48 -8.91 -11.70
C LYS A 219 -1.89 -8.91 -11.11
N ALA A 220 -2.02 -8.87 -9.79
CA ALA A 220 -3.30 -8.94 -9.10
C ALA A 220 -3.29 -8.14 -7.78
N ASN A 221 -4.48 -7.87 -7.23
CA ASN A 221 -4.68 -7.29 -5.89
C ASN A 221 -3.93 -5.94 -5.67
N GLN A 222 -3.78 -5.10 -6.70
CA GLN A 222 -3.07 -3.81 -6.58
C GLN A 222 -3.87 -2.73 -5.83
N ASP A 223 -5.11 -3.02 -5.48
CA ASP A 223 -5.91 -2.29 -4.49
C ASP A 223 -5.36 -2.46 -3.04
N VAL A 224 -4.46 -3.41 -2.82
CA VAL A 224 -3.78 -3.62 -1.53
C VAL A 224 -2.42 -2.90 -1.52
N ASP A 225 -2.28 -1.90 -0.64
CA ASP A 225 -1.05 -1.12 -0.51
C ASP A 225 0.14 -1.92 0.00
N LEU A 226 -0.09 -2.78 1.00
CA LEU A 226 0.95 -3.47 1.77
C LEU A 226 0.52 -4.88 2.14
N ILE A 227 1.43 -5.84 1.98
CA ILE A 227 1.27 -7.21 2.47
C ILE A 227 2.39 -7.53 3.45
N PHE A 228 2.05 -8.16 4.58
CA PHE A 228 3.02 -8.65 5.56
C PHE A 228 2.88 -10.15 5.78
N THR A 229 3.99 -10.87 5.63
CA THR A 229 4.06 -12.31 5.95
C THR A 229 4.55 -12.53 7.37
N LEU A 230 3.71 -13.13 8.21
CA LEU A 230 4.03 -13.46 9.59
C LEU A 230 4.06 -14.98 9.79
N PRO A 231 5.24 -15.61 9.79
CA PRO A 231 5.35 -17.06 9.96
C PRO A 231 4.98 -17.47 11.39
N PHE A 232 3.83 -18.13 11.56
CA PHE A 232 3.33 -18.61 12.86
C PHE A 232 4.34 -19.43 13.65
N ARG A 233 5.16 -20.25 12.96
CA ARG A 233 6.23 -21.02 13.62
C ARG A 233 7.20 -20.09 14.37
N ASP A 234 7.62 -19.01 13.75
CA ASP A 234 8.59 -18.08 14.32
C ASP A 234 7.95 -17.13 15.33
N LEU A 235 6.65 -16.83 15.16
CA LEU A 235 5.84 -16.09 16.14
C LEU A 235 5.68 -16.90 17.44
N ASN A 236 5.37 -18.19 17.34
CA ASN A 236 5.18 -19.06 18.49
C ASN A 236 6.45 -19.17 19.36
N LEU A 237 7.63 -19.00 18.78
CA LEU A 237 8.91 -18.94 19.51
C LEU A 237 9.15 -17.63 20.26
N LYS A 238 8.32 -16.60 20.05
CA LYS A 238 8.46 -15.25 20.63
C LYS A 238 7.37 -14.90 21.64
N LYS A 239 6.54 -15.88 22.01
CA LYS A 239 5.37 -15.72 22.90
C LYS A 239 5.68 -15.12 24.28
N ASP A 240 6.91 -15.30 24.77
CA ASP A 240 7.31 -14.85 26.11
C ASP A 240 7.81 -13.39 26.14
N LYS A 241 7.76 -12.69 25.00
CA LYS A 241 8.17 -11.28 24.86
C LYS A 241 7.00 -10.46 24.35
N ALA A 242 6.78 -9.29 24.97
CA ALA A 242 5.85 -8.31 24.44
C ALA A 242 6.49 -7.59 23.23
N PHE A 243 5.76 -7.56 22.12
CA PHE A 243 6.11 -6.79 20.93
C PHE A 243 4.93 -5.89 20.58
N SER A 244 5.19 -4.62 20.26
CA SER A 244 4.21 -3.84 19.50
C SER A 244 4.13 -4.36 18.06
N LEU A 245 3.00 -4.12 17.38
CA LEU A 245 2.84 -4.49 15.96
C LEU A 245 4.01 -3.95 15.13
N MET A 246 4.39 -2.70 15.38
CA MET A 246 5.46 -2.06 14.63
C MET A 246 6.84 -2.69 14.91
N GLN A 247 7.13 -3.07 16.15
CA GLN A 247 8.36 -3.82 16.47
C GLN A 247 8.38 -5.19 15.75
N LEU A 248 7.22 -5.86 15.68
CA LEU A 248 7.07 -7.13 14.99
C LEU A 248 7.30 -6.98 13.48
N LEU A 249 6.69 -5.97 12.87
CA LEU A 249 6.86 -5.68 11.44
C LEU A 249 8.31 -5.33 11.12
N GLN A 250 8.98 -4.49 11.91
CA GLN A 250 10.39 -4.16 11.70
C GLN A 250 11.36 -5.33 11.93
N HIS A 251 10.95 -6.33 12.70
CA HIS A 251 11.71 -7.56 12.88
C HIS A 251 11.70 -8.43 11.61
N TYR A 252 10.52 -8.62 10.99
CA TYR A 252 10.38 -9.42 9.78
C TYR A 252 10.69 -8.63 8.49
N PHE A 253 10.53 -7.30 8.52
CA PHE A 253 10.69 -6.39 7.41
C PHE A 253 11.58 -5.20 7.81
N PRO A 254 12.91 -5.40 7.88
CA PRO A 254 13.85 -4.36 8.29
C PRO A 254 13.78 -3.07 7.45
N GLN A 255 13.34 -3.16 6.20
CA GLN A 255 13.11 -2.02 5.31
C GLN A 255 12.10 -0.99 5.85
N LEU A 256 11.25 -1.37 6.81
CA LEU A 256 10.30 -0.45 7.46
C LEU A 256 10.94 0.40 8.58
N LYS A 257 12.23 0.22 8.86
CA LYS A 257 12.92 1.02 9.88
C LYS A 257 13.12 2.48 9.44
N GLU A 258 13.25 2.72 8.14
CA GLU A 258 13.52 4.04 7.58
C GLU A 258 12.31 4.98 7.65
N ILE A 259 11.08 4.44 7.60
CA ILE A 259 9.84 5.24 7.70
C ILE A 259 9.73 5.93 9.06
N LYS A 260 10.18 5.27 10.14
CA LYS A 260 10.12 5.82 11.51
C LYS A 260 11.06 6.99 11.75
N SER A 261 12.17 7.08 11.02
CA SER A 261 13.19 8.11 11.31
C SER A 261 12.72 9.51 10.88
N ILE A 262 11.59 9.61 10.17
CA ILE A 262 11.02 10.85 9.64
C ILE A 262 9.92 11.38 10.57
N GLU A 263 9.23 10.47 11.27
CA GLU A 263 8.48 10.82 12.46
C GLU A 263 9.50 11.11 13.56
N GLY A 264 9.71 12.39 13.92
CA GLY A 264 10.48 12.79 15.10
C GLY A 264 9.83 12.35 16.43
N VAL A 265 9.26 11.15 16.49
CA VAL A 265 8.61 10.57 17.65
C VAL A 265 9.54 9.53 18.24
N GLU A 266 10.37 9.99 19.18
CA GLU A 266 10.90 9.11 20.22
C GLU A 266 9.71 8.51 20.98
N VAL A 267 9.42 7.23 20.71
CA VAL A 267 8.57 6.44 21.60
C VAL A 267 9.43 6.12 22.83
N LYS A 268 9.21 6.88 23.91
CA LYS A 268 9.64 6.52 25.27
C LYS A 268 8.91 5.28 25.77
#